data_AF-A0A961GT69-F1
#
_entry.id   AF-A0A961GT69-F1
#
_cell.length_a   1.000
_cell.length_b   1.000
_cell.length_c   1.000
_cell.angle_alpha   90.00
_cell.angle_beta   90.00
_cell.angle_gamma   90.00
#
_symmetry.space_group_name_H-M   'P 1'
#
loop_
_entity.id
_entity.type
_entity.pdbx_description
1 polymer ?
#
loop_
_entity_poly.entity_id
_entity_poly.type
_entity_poly.pdbx_seq_one_letter_code
_entity_poly.pdbx_strand_id
1 'polypeptide(L)' 'FMDFPEFRRANKVDEPGVLEKLEAMVPLGRLGTMEEFAHFCAPYLDGTSRFTTGQFTSYAGGWS' A
#
# COMPACT_ATOMS: atom_id res chain seq x y z
N PHE A 1 4.09 0.19 2.16
CA PHE A 1 4.78 -0.35 0.98
C PHE A 1 3.80 -0.36 -0.19
N MET A 2 3.98 0.53 -1.18
CA MET A 2 3.04 0.69 -2.30
C MET A 2 3.80 0.93 -3.60
N ASP A 3 3.28 0.41 -4.71
CA ASP A 3 3.90 0.46 -6.02
C ASP A 3 3.48 1.69 -6.82
N PHE A 4 4.07 2.84 -6.49
CA PHE A 4 3.91 4.09 -7.24
C PHE A 4 5.27 4.71 -7.59
N PRO A 5 5.34 5.57 -8.63
CA PRO A 5 6.61 6.01 -9.21
C PRO A 5 7.61 6.60 -8.20
N GLU A 6 7.16 7.45 -7.29
CA GLU A 6 8.03 8.08 -6.32
C GLU A 6 8.53 7.11 -5.26
N PHE A 7 7.71 6.12 -4.84
CA PHE A 7 8.18 5.06 -3.95
C PHE A 7 9.25 4.21 -4.62
N ARG A 8 9.02 3.84 -5.90
CA ARG A 8 9.99 3.07 -6.69
C ARG A 8 11.32 3.81 -6.82
N ARG A 9 11.26 5.11 -7.16
CA ARG A 9 12.43 5.98 -7.28
C ARG A 9 13.18 6.13 -5.95
N ALA A 10 12.46 6.40 -4.86
CA ALA A 10 13.07 6.62 -3.54
C ALA A 10 13.76 5.37 -3.00
N ASN A 11 13.22 4.19 -3.30
CA ASN A 11 13.75 2.91 -2.84
C ASN A 11 14.64 2.20 -3.86
N LYS A 12 14.88 2.78 -5.04
CA LYS A 12 15.68 2.17 -6.13
C LYS A 12 15.17 0.78 -6.53
N VAL A 13 13.86 0.62 -6.64
CA VAL A 13 13.20 -0.68 -6.87
C VAL A 13 13.70 -1.38 -8.13
N ASP A 14 14.08 -0.62 -9.16
CA ASP A 14 14.54 -1.15 -10.45
C ASP A 14 16.00 -1.65 -10.41
N GLU A 15 16.75 -1.46 -9.32
CA GLU A 15 18.07 -2.08 -9.14
C GLU A 15 17.91 -3.59 -8.85
N PRO A 16 18.80 -4.46 -9.38
CA PRO A 16 18.68 -5.91 -9.22
C PRO A 16 18.54 -6.35 -7.76
N GLY A 17 17.51 -7.15 -7.48
CA GLY A 17 17.26 -7.75 -6.17
C GLY A 17 16.74 -6.77 -5.10
N VAL A 18 16.46 -5.51 -5.43
CA VAL A 18 15.85 -4.57 -4.47
C VAL A 18 14.37 -4.84 -4.27
N LEU A 19 13.61 -5.11 -5.34
CA LEU A 19 12.20 -5.44 -5.24
C LEU A 19 11.96 -6.66 -4.34
N GLU A 20 12.68 -7.76 -4.55
CA GLU A 20 12.56 -9.00 -3.77
C GLU A 20 12.82 -8.76 -2.27
N LYS A 21 13.80 -7.91 -1.94
CA LYS A 21 14.09 -7.52 -0.55
C LYS A 21 12.95 -6.70 0.06
N LEU A 22 12.37 -5.77 -0.69
CA LEU A 22 11.24 -4.97 -0.23
C LEU A 22 10.01 -5.83 0.00
N GLU A 23 9.70 -6.73 -0.94
CA GLU A 23 8.58 -7.65 -0.84
C GLU A 23 8.73 -8.60 0.35
N ALA A 24 9.95 -9.09 0.62
CA ALA A 24 10.23 -9.94 1.78
C ALA A 24 10.04 -9.24 3.14
N MET A 25 10.09 -7.90 3.19
CA MET A 25 9.78 -7.12 4.40
C MET A 25 8.27 -6.94 4.62
N VAL A 26 7.46 -7.14 3.58
CA VAL A 26 6.00 -7.02 3.67
C VAL A 26 5.43 -8.40 3.96
N PRO A 27 4.60 -8.60 5.01
CA PRO A 27 4.04 -9.91 5.30
C PRO A 27 3.22 -10.54 4.15
N LEU A 28 2.56 -9.72 3.32
CA LEU A 28 1.88 -10.19 2.10
C LEU A 28 2.83 -10.60 0.96
N GLY A 29 4.14 -10.38 1.08
CA GLY A 29 5.13 -10.78 0.08
C GLY A 29 5.04 -9.99 -1.23
N ARG A 30 4.44 -8.80 -1.23
CA ARG A 30 4.27 -7.94 -2.40
C ARG A 30 4.07 -6.47 -2.02
N LEU A 31 4.27 -5.58 -2.98
CA LEU A 31 3.83 -4.19 -2.86
C LEU A 31 2.32 -4.07 -3.11
N GLY A 32 1.64 -3.16 -2.40
CA GLY A 32 0.25 -2.81 -2.69
C GLY A 32 0.14 -1.96 -3.96
N THR A 33 -0.87 -2.19 -4.78
CA THR A 33 -1.08 -1.42 -6.03
C THR A 33 -1.90 -0.15 -5.79
N MET A 34 -1.82 0.79 -6.74
CA MET A 34 -2.65 2.01 -6.69
C MET A 34 -4.14 1.73 -6.90
N GLU A 35 -4.50 0.68 -7.65
CA GLU A 35 -5.89 0.26 -7.83
C GLU A 35 -6.48 -0.27 -6.52
N GLU A 36 -5.75 -1.14 -5.82
CA GLU A 36 -6.15 -1.63 -4.51
C GLU A 36 -6.26 -0.51 -3.48
N PHE A 37 -5.34 0.46 -3.50
CA PHE A 37 -5.39 1.60 -2.59
C PHE A 37 -6.59 2.52 -2.88
N ALA A 38 -6.90 2.78 -4.16
CA ALA A 38 -8.09 3.53 -4.53
C ALA A 38 -9.37 2.81 -4.06
N HIS A 39 -9.45 1.49 -4.27
CA HIS A 39 -10.57 0.68 -3.80
C HIS A 39 -10.70 0.66 -2.27
N PHE A 40 -9.58 0.63 -1.55
CA PHE A 40 -9.53 0.74 -0.09
C PHE A 40 -10.06 2.11 0.40
N CYS A 41 -9.75 3.19 -0.33
CA CYS A 41 -10.18 4.53 0.05
C CYS A 41 -11.66 4.81 -0.27
N ALA A 42 -12.20 4.18 -1.32
CA ALA A 42 -13.54 4.49 -1.85
C ALA A 42 -14.67 4.45 -0.79
N PRO A 43 -14.77 3.44 0.10
CA PRO A 43 -15.84 3.39 1.10
C PRO A 43 -15.87 4.57 2.07
N TYR A 44 -14.73 5.24 2.27
CA TYR A 44 -14.64 6.43 3.14
C TYR A 44 -15.12 7.72 2.45
N LEU A 45 -15.33 7.69 1.13
CA LEU A 45 -15.62 8.87 0.31
C LEU A 45 -16.95 8.78 -0.45
N ASP A 46 -17.38 7.57 -0.81
CA ASP A 46 -18.56 7.35 -1.67
C ASP A 46 -19.89 7.23 -0.89
N GLY A 47 -19.83 7.28 0.45
CA GLY A 47 -20.99 7.21 1.32
C GLY A 47 -21.57 5.81 1.54
N THR A 48 -20.88 4.76 1.07
CA THR A 48 -21.22 3.35 1.35
C THR A 48 -20.84 2.96 2.79
N SER A 49 -19.78 3.55 3.36
CA SER A 49 -19.53 3.55 4.81
C SER A 49 -19.88 4.89 5.43
N ARG A 50 -20.71 4.87 6.48
CA ARG A 50 -21.15 6.08 7.21
C ARG A 50 -20.95 6.01 8.72
N PHE A 51 -20.34 4.93 9.19
CA PHE A 51 -20.17 4.68 10.62
C PHE A 51 -18.69 4.63 11.04
N THR A 52 -17.77 4.68 10.09
CA THR A 52 -16.34 4.82 10.35
C THR A 52 -15.98 6.29 10.52
N THR A 53 -15.54 6.68 11.72
CA THR A 53 -15.04 8.03 12.00
C THR A 53 -13.98 8.00 13.10
N GLY A 54 -12.98 8.88 13.03
CA GLY A 54 -11.91 8.99 14.03
C GLY A 54 -10.93 7.81 14.09
N GLN A 55 -11.01 6.86 13.15
CA GLN A 55 -10.14 5.69 13.09
C GLN A 55 -8.92 5.94 12.20
N PHE A 56 -7.79 5.35 12.56
CA PHE A 56 -6.64 5.18 11.67
C PHE A 56 -6.60 3.73 11.21
N THR A 57 -6.50 3.50 9.90
CA THR A 57 -6.38 2.16 9.33
C THR A 57 -5.09 2.09 8.53
N SER A 58 -4.20 1.16 8.90
CA SER A 58 -2.96 0.99 8.15
C SER A 58 -3.20 0.24 6.83
N TYR A 59 -2.68 0.80 5.74
CA TYR A 59 -2.57 0.15 4.45
C TYR A 59 -1.10 -0.19 4.17
N ALA A 60 -0.65 -1.33 4.70
CA ALA A 60 0.78 -1.67 4.69
C ALA A 60 1.07 -3.17 4.43
N GLY A 61 0.10 -3.93 3.93
CA GLY A 61 0.27 -5.36 3.65
C GLY A 61 0.69 -6.18 4.88
N GLY A 62 0.25 -5.75 6.07
CA GLY A 62 0.55 -6.39 7.36
C GLY A 62 1.78 -5.86 8.09
N TRP A 63 2.51 -4.87 7.55
CA TRP A 63 3.78 -4.41 8.12
C TRP A 63 3.66 -3.63 9.45
N SER A 64 2.54 -2.94 9.71
CA SER A 64 2.35 -2.05 10.88
C SER A 64 1.06 -2.32 11.62
#